data_AF-A0A967Q0T2-F1
#
_entry.id   AF-A0A967Q0T2-F1
#
_cell.length_a   1.000
_cell.length_b   1.000
_cell.length_c   1.000
_cell.angle_alpha   90.00
_cell.angle_beta   90.00
_cell.angle_gamma   90.00
#
_symmetry.space_group_name_H-M   'P 1'
#
loop_
_entity.id
_entity.type
_entity.pdbx_description
1 polymer ?
#
loop_
_entity_poly.entity_id
_entity_poly.type
_entity_poly.pdbx_seq_one_letter_code
_entity_poly.pdbx_strand_id
1 'polypeptide(L)'
;MAKSEKNLSSFEHVIIGNSPQIKKVIASAKKIAKSSTITTLITGESGTGKELVARLIHGLGTYATQPFMDINCGAIPEKLLESELFGYEKGAFTGADRQKKGLFEMGNGGTIFLDEIGNTTANFQIKLLKAVENKRFRRVGGLEEINISTRIIAATNVDLYEAVKVGKFREDLYYRLNVCQIFVPPLRERGEDAVILAEHFIDHFNRQYNRNVKGL
;
A
#
# COMPACT_ATOMS: atom_id res chain seq x y z
N MET A 1 -17.40 -28.53 5.16
CA MET A 1 -15.94 -28.31 5.34
C MET A 1 -15.26 -28.76 4.05
N ALA A 2 -14.19 -28.07 3.63
CA ALA A 2 -13.53 -28.13 2.31
C ALA A 2 -14.14 -27.17 1.24
N LYS A 3 -13.69 -25.91 1.28
CA LYS A 3 -13.62 -24.95 0.16
C LYS A 3 -12.95 -23.66 0.66
N SER A 4 -11.64 -23.68 0.88
CA SER A 4 -10.85 -22.46 1.15
C SER A 4 -9.42 -22.48 0.60
N GLU A 5 -9.07 -23.43 -0.27
CA GLU A 5 -7.69 -23.60 -0.77
C GLU A 5 -7.48 -23.14 -2.23
N LYS A 6 -8.28 -22.20 -2.73
CA LYS A 6 -8.04 -21.61 -4.06
C LYS A 6 -8.26 -20.11 -4.03
N ASN A 7 -7.19 -19.36 -3.73
CA ASN A 7 -6.79 -18.10 -4.38
C ASN A 7 -5.73 -17.35 -3.54
N LEU A 8 -4.54 -17.94 -3.39
CA LEU A 8 -3.32 -17.15 -3.27
C LEU A 8 -2.30 -17.77 -4.23
N SER A 9 -1.98 -17.06 -5.31
CA SER A 9 -0.77 -17.28 -6.10
C SER A 9 0.43 -17.02 -5.18
N SER A 10 0.88 -18.07 -4.49
CA SER A 10 1.61 -18.02 -3.22
C SER A 10 3.13 -17.81 -3.33
N PHE A 11 3.65 -17.24 -4.41
CA PHE A 11 5.09 -17.01 -4.58
C PHE A 11 5.53 -15.54 -4.58
N GLU A 12 4.71 -14.60 -5.04
CA GLU A 12 5.16 -13.20 -5.25
C GLU A 12 5.02 -12.30 -4.00
N HIS A 13 4.40 -12.78 -2.93
CA HIS A 13 3.96 -11.94 -1.81
C HIS A 13 4.46 -12.41 -0.43
N VAL A 14 5.54 -13.20 -0.40
CA VAL A 14 6.14 -13.68 0.85
C VAL A 14 7.31 -12.79 1.24
N ILE A 15 7.38 -12.39 2.51
CA ILE A 15 8.55 -11.72 3.06
C ILE A 15 9.62 -12.76 3.35
N ILE A 16 10.78 -12.60 2.72
CA ILE A 16 11.92 -13.52 2.82
C ILE A 16 13.01 -12.86 3.67
N GLY A 17 13.57 -13.65 4.59
CA GLY A 17 14.63 -13.22 5.50
C GLY A 17 14.44 -13.81 6.89
N ASN A 18 15.54 -13.87 7.65
CA ASN A 18 15.60 -14.44 8.99
C ASN A 18 16.23 -13.48 10.01
N SER A 19 16.64 -12.28 9.58
CA SER A 19 17.21 -11.26 10.45
C SER A 19 16.27 -10.87 11.60
N PRO A 20 16.80 -10.52 12.79
CA PRO A 20 16.00 -10.00 13.89
C PRO A 20 15.12 -8.81 13.49
N GLN A 21 15.63 -7.97 12.59
CA GLN A 21 14.97 -6.77 12.09
C GLN A 21 13.74 -7.13 11.25
N ILE A 22 13.85 -8.05 10.28
CA ILE A 22 12.68 -8.45 9.47
C ILE A 22 11.67 -9.26 10.29
N LYS A 23 12.12 -10.06 11.27
CA LYS A 23 11.23 -10.74 12.21
C LYS A 23 10.39 -9.76 13.03
N LYS A 24 10.99 -8.64 13.46
CA LYS A 24 10.27 -7.56 14.16
C LYS A 24 9.23 -6.91 13.25
N VAL A 25 9.55 -6.66 11.98
CA VAL A 25 8.58 -6.16 10.98
C VAL A 25 7.40 -7.11 10.83
N ILE A 26 7.65 -8.41 10.64
CA ILE A 26 6.62 -9.44 10.51
C ILE A 26 5.75 -9.52 11.78
N ALA A 27 6.37 -9.46 12.96
CA ALA A 27 5.65 -9.48 14.23
C ALA A 27 4.73 -8.26 14.41
N SER A 28 5.21 -7.06 14.05
CA SER A 28 4.39 -5.85 14.04
C SER A 28 3.23 -5.95 13.04
N ALA A 29 3.50 -6.40 11.82
CA ALA A 29 2.47 -6.60 10.79
C ALA A 29 1.37 -7.56 11.28
N LYS A 30 1.75 -8.68 11.89
CA LYS A 30 0.82 -9.65 12.52
C LYS A 30 -0.03 -9.02 13.62
N LYS A 31 0.54 -8.14 14.44
CA LYS A 31 -0.21 -7.44 15.50
C LYS A 31 -1.22 -6.46 14.92
N ILE A 32 -0.81 -5.66 13.94
CA ILE A 32 -1.67 -4.68 13.27
C ILE A 32 -2.82 -5.38 12.52
N ALA A 33 -2.54 -6.50 11.86
CA ALA A 33 -3.53 -7.25 11.07
C ALA A 33 -4.80 -7.62 11.86
N LYS A 34 -4.68 -7.81 13.19
CA LYS A 34 -5.79 -8.12 14.10
C LYS A 34 -6.84 -7.01 14.19
N SER A 35 -6.50 -5.76 13.85
CA SER A 35 -7.44 -4.64 13.82
C SER A 35 -7.81 -4.29 12.39
N SER A 36 -9.11 -4.27 12.08
CA SER A 36 -9.61 -3.91 10.75
C SER A 36 -9.54 -2.41 10.46
N THR A 37 -9.55 -1.56 11.49
CA THR A 37 -9.80 -0.11 11.34
C THR A 37 -8.57 0.79 11.44
N ILE A 38 -7.43 0.26 11.90
CA ILE A 38 -6.22 1.07 12.14
C ILE A 38 -5.54 1.42 10.81
N THR A 39 -5.40 2.72 10.55
CA THR A 39 -4.55 3.24 9.48
C THR A 39 -3.08 2.96 9.80
N THR A 40 -2.33 2.44 8.83
CA THR A 40 -0.92 2.07 9.02
C THR A 40 -0.03 2.81 8.04
N LEU A 41 1.06 3.40 8.52
CA LEU A 41 2.11 3.99 7.72
C LEU A 41 3.33 3.05 7.70
N ILE A 42 3.76 2.66 6.50
CA ILE A 42 4.94 1.84 6.26
C ILE A 42 6.05 2.76 5.72
N THR A 43 7.15 2.84 6.43
CA THR A 43 8.30 3.69 6.07
C THR A 43 9.50 2.82 5.71
N GLY A 44 10.35 3.30 4.82
CA GLY A 44 11.57 2.60 4.42
C GLY A 44 12.00 2.97 3.01
N GLU A 45 13.25 2.68 2.68
CA GLU A 45 13.82 3.01 1.38
C GLU A 45 13.06 2.35 0.22
N SER A 46 13.25 2.88 -0.98
CA SER A 46 12.70 2.26 -2.19
C SER A 46 13.24 0.84 -2.35
N GLY A 47 12.41 -0.08 -2.86
CA GLY A 47 12.80 -1.48 -3.07
C GLY A 47 12.96 -2.35 -1.82
N THR A 48 12.66 -1.84 -0.61
CA THR A 48 12.80 -2.61 0.64
C THR A 48 11.67 -3.61 0.91
N GLY A 49 10.65 -3.67 0.05
CA GLY A 49 9.51 -4.60 0.19
C GLY A 49 8.34 -4.07 1.02
N LYS A 50 8.11 -2.75 1.04
CA LYS A 50 6.98 -2.12 1.77
C LYS A 50 5.62 -2.70 1.35
N GLU A 51 5.42 -2.97 0.06
CA GLU A 51 4.20 -3.60 -0.46
C GLU A 51 3.98 -5.00 0.11
N LEU A 52 5.04 -5.81 0.26
CA LEU A 52 4.95 -7.15 0.85
C LEU A 52 4.44 -7.08 2.30
N VAL A 53 4.85 -6.06 3.05
CA VAL A 53 4.35 -5.81 4.41
C VAL A 53 2.87 -5.42 4.38
N ALA A 54 2.44 -4.57 3.45
CA ALA A 54 1.04 -4.21 3.29
C ALA A 54 0.16 -5.42 2.94
N ARG A 55 0.62 -6.26 2.00
CA ARG A 55 -0.06 -7.51 1.62
C ARG A 55 -0.10 -8.50 2.78
N LEU A 56 0.95 -8.59 3.58
CA LEU A 56 0.96 -9.42 4.80
C LEU A 56 -0.10 -8.95 5.81
N ILE A 57 -0.21 -7.64 6.05
CA ILE A 57 -1.24 -7.08 6.96
C ILE A 57 -2.65 -7.40 6.45
N HIS A 58 -2.87 -7.26 5.15
CA HIS A 58 -4.14 -7.59 4.50
C HIS A 58 -4.47 -9.08 4.64
N GLY A 59 -3.57 -9.96 4.19
CA GLY A 59 -3.79 -11.41 4.15
C GLY A 59 -3.91 -12.08 5.52
N LEU A 60 -3.43 -11.44 6.59
CA LEU A 60 -3.61 -11.91 7.98
C LEU A 60 -4.78 -11.24 8.71
N GLY A 61 -5.43 -10.26 8.10
CA GLY A 61 -6.47 -9.47 8.74
C GLY A 61 -7.89 -9.96 8.44
N THR A 62 -8.87 -9.29 9.04
CA THR A 62 -10.30 -9.56 8.83
C THR A 62 -10.73 -9.45 7.37
N TYR A 63 -9.99 -8.67 6.56
CA TYR A 63 -10.27 -8.42 5.15
C TYR A 63 -9.49 -9.31 4.18
N ALA A 64 -8.86 -10.41 4.64
CA ALA A 64 -7.97 -11.23 3.81
C ALA A 64 -8.61 -11.82 2.54
N THR A 65 -9.93 -11.99 2.51
CA THR A 65 -10.67 -12.48 1.33
C THR A 65 -11.33 -11.37 0.52
N GLN A 66 -11.13 -10.12 0.92
CA GLN A 66 -11.72 -8.93 0.32
C GLN A 66 -10.70 -8.28 -0.64
N PRO A 67 -11.12 -7.30 -1.47
CA PRO A 67 -10.22 -6.67 -2.40
C PRO A 67 -9.02 -5.99 -1.72
N PHE A 68 -7.84 -6.14 -2.33
CA PHE A 68 -6.67 -5.33 -2.05
C PHE A 68 -6.42 -4.44 -3.27
N MET A 69 -6.69 -3.16 -3.13
CA MET A 69 -6.49 -2.18 -4.20
C MET A 69 -5.23 -1.37 -3.89
N ASP A 70 -4.25 -1.41 -4.77
CA ASP A 70 -3.01 -0.66 -4.66
C ASP A 70 -2.89 0.43 -5.72
N ILE A 71 -2.21 1.51 -5.36
CA ILE A 71 -1.84 2.58 -6.29
C ILE A 71 -0.54 3.23 -5.86
N ASN A 72 0.37 3.44 -6.81
CA ASN A 72 1.59 4.20 -6.59
C ASN A 72 1.31 5.69 -6.87
N CYS A 73 1.28 6.50 -5.82
CA CYS A 73 0.96 7.92 -5.90
C CYS A 73 2.07 8.78 -6.52
N GLY A 74 3.30 8.26 -6.63
CA GLY A 74 4.42 8.95 -7.26
C GLY A 74 4.62 8.63 -8.74
N ALA A 75 3.98 7.57 -9.25
CA ALA A 75 4.23 7.06 -10.60
C ALA A 75 3.31 7.62 -11.70
N ILE A 76 2.23 8.34 -11.33
CA ILE A 76 1.24 8.85 -12.28
C ILE A 76 0.92 10.33 -12.06
N PRO A 77 0.52 11.09 -13.11
CA PRO A 77 0.16 12.49 -12.98
C PRO A 77 -1.02 12.71 -12.01
N GLU A 78 -1.02 13.83 -11.27
CA GLU A 78 -2.02 14.13 -10.23
C GLU A 78 -3.48 13.97 -10.69
N LYS A 79 -3.84 14.50 -11.87
CA LYS A 79 -5.22 14.41 -12.38
C LYS A 79 -5.65 12.96 -12.64
N LEU A 80 -4.71 12.13 -13.09
CA LEU A 80 -4.95 10.71 -13.29
C LEU A 80 -5.03 10.00 -11.93
N LEU A 81 -4.12 10.32 -11.00
CA LEU A 81 -4.16 9.79 -9.64
C LEU A 81 -5.50 10.06 -8.95
N GLU A 82 -6.01 11.28 -9.07
CA GLU A 82 -7.31 11.66 -8.51
C GLU A 82 -8.44 10.84 -9.16
N SER A 83 -8.42 10.73 -10.48
CA SER A 83 -9.44 10.00 -11.25
C SER A 83 -9.39 8.48 -11.00
N GLU A 84 -8.22 7.89 -10.79
CA GLU A 84 -8.09 6.47 -10.43
C GLU A 84 -8.57 6.23 -9.00
N LEU A 85 -8.15 7.06 -8.04
CA LEU A 85 -8.45 6.83 -6.62
C LEU A 85 -9.92 7.12 -6.27
N PHE A 86 -10.46 8.23 -6.78
CA PHE A 86 -11.82 8.70 -6.46
C PHE A 86 -12.84 8.45 -7.58
N GLY A 87 -12.41 8.11 -8.79
CA GLY A 87 -13.34 7.99 -9.92
C GLY A 87 -13.86 9.36 -10.39
N TYR A 88 -14.70 9.36 -11.41
CA TYR A 88 -15.23 10.58 -12.00
C TYR A 88 -16.65 10.38 -12.55
N GLU A 89 -17.44 11.45 -12.54
CA GLU A 89 -18.74 11.50 -13.18
C GLU A 89 -18.65 11.77 -14.68
N LYS A 90 -19.69 11.38 -15.43
CA LYS A 90 -19.80 11.74 -16.85
C LYS A 90 -19.76 13.27 -17.00
N GLY A 91 -18.90 13.77 -17.87
CA GLY A 91 -18.74 15.21 -18.14
C GLY A 91 -17.86 15.96 -17.14
N ALA A 92 -17.17 15.27 -16.22
CA ALA A 92 -16.28 15.92 -15.24
C ALA A 92 -15.08 16.66 -15.89
N PHE A 93 -14.62 16.21 -17.06
CA PHE A 93 -13.58 16.83 -17.86
C PHE A 93 -13.70 16.36 -19.32
N THR A 94 -12.96 16.99 -20.24
CA THR A 94 -12.92 16.57 -21.66
C THR A 94 -12.43 15.12 -21.79
N GLY A 95 -13.26 14.24 -22.36
CA GLY A 95 -13.00 12.79 -22.45
C GLY A 95 -13.65 11.95 -21.35
N ALA A 96 -14.37 12.56 -20.40
CA ALA A 96 -15.17 11.86 -19.41
C ALA A 96 -16.54 11.42 -19.97
N ASP A 97 -16.53 10.61 -21.04
CA ASP A 97 -17.76 10.23 -21.78
C ASP A 97 -18.69 9.29 -20.99
N ARG A 98 -18.13 8.61 -19.98
CA ARG A 98 -18.83 7.72 -19.06
C ARG A 98 -18.36 7.97 -17.63
N GLN A 99 -19.20 7.63 -16.67
CA GLN A 99 -18.80 7.56 -15.26
C GLN A 99 -17.78 6.43 -15.05
N LYS A 100 -16.82 6.64 -14.15
CA LYS A 100 -15.85 5.61 -13.69
C LYS A 100 -15.83 5.56 -12.17
N LYS A 101 -15.92 4.35 -11.61
CA LYS A 101 -15.72 4.11 -10.17
C LYS A 101 -14.23 4.17 -9.83
N GLY A 102 -13.89 4.80 -8.71
CA GLY A 102 -12.52 4.88 -8.20
C GLY A 102 -12.12 3.68 -7.36
N LEU A 103 -10.82 3.55 -7.08
CA LEU A 103 -10.27 2.48 -6.25
C LEU A 103 -10.86 2.45 -4.83
N PHE A 104 -11.19 3.60 -4.23
CA PHE A 104 -11.85 3.61 -2.92
C PHE A 104 -13.23 2.94 -2.95
N GLU A 105 -13.98 3.11 -4.04
CA GLU A 105 -15.29 2.47 -4.21
C GLU A 105 -15.12 0.99 -4.54
N MET A 106 -14.20 0.65 -5.45
CA MET A 106 -13.94 -0.73 -5.85
C MET A 106 -13.34 -1.56 -4.72
N GLY A 107 -12.55 -0.94 -3.86
CA GLY A 107 -11.91 -1.57 -2.70
C GLY A 107 -12.76 -1.54 -1.43
N ASN A 108 -14.01 -1.08 -1.50
CA ASN A 108 -14.90 -1.00 -0.34
C ASN A 108 -15.06 -2.37 0.35
N GLY A 109 -14.95 -2.41 1.68
CA GLY A 109 -14.92 -3.66 2.45
C GLY A 109 -13.56 -4.35 2.49
N GLY A 110 -12.55 -3.82 1.80
CA GLY A 110 -11.21 -4.38 1.68
C GLY A 110 -10.10 -3.49 2.22
N THR A 111 -8.98 -3.45 1.50
CA THR A 111 -7.80 -2.65 1.85
C THR A 111 -7.37 -1.79 0.68
N ILE A 112 -7.10 -0.51 0.95
CA ILE A 112 -6.46 0.42 0.01
C ILE A 112 -5.00 0.59 0.43
N PHE A 113 -4.08 0.32 -0.48
CA PHE A 113 -2.66 0.55 -0.32
C PHE A 113 -2.22 1.77 -1.15
N LEU A 114 -1.69 2.77 -0.47
CA LEU A 114 -1.22 4.02 -1.07
C LEU A 114 0.31 4.05 -1.02
N ASP A 115 0.98 3.68 -2.10
CA ASP A 115 2.44 3.68 -2.15
C ASP A 115 2.99 5.05 -2.56
N GLU A 116 4.19 5.36 -2.09
CA GLU A 116 4.90 6.62 -2.35
C GLU A 116 4.06 7.89 -2.02
N ILE A 117 3.32 7.86 -0.90
CA ILE A 117 2.39 8.96 -0.53
C ILE A 117 3.09 10.30 -0.28
N GLY A 118 4.38 10.27 0.09
CA GLY A 118 5.19 11.47 0.30
C GLY A 118 5.43 12.31 -0.96
N ASN A 119 5.16 11.76 -2.14
CA ASN A 119 5.32 12.44 -3.43
C ASN A 119 4.02 13.10 -3.94
N THR A 120 2.97 13.13 -3.13
CA THR A 120 1.68 13.73 -3.51
C THR A 120 1.66 15.25 -3.37
N THR A 121 0.86 15.91 -4.20
CA THR A 121 0.69 17.37 -4.14
C THR A 121 -0.25 17.79 -3.01
N ALA A 122 -0.14 19.06 -2.57
CA ALA A 122 -0.99 19.60 -1.51
C ALA A 122 -2.50 19.51 -1.83
N ASN A 123 -2.89 19.70 -3.10
CA ASN A 123 -4.29 19.59 -3.53
C ASN A 123 -4.83 18.16 -3.40
N PHE A 124 -4.03 17.18 -3.79
CA PHE A 124 -4.39 15.78 -3.61
C PHE A 124 -4.48 15.41 -2.12
N GLN A 125 -3.53 15.88 -1.30
CA GLN A 125 -3.52 15.63 0.14
C GLN A 125 -4.81 16.12 0.83
N ILE A 126 -5.39 17.26 0.41
CA ILE A 126 -6.68 17.76 0.92
C ILE A 126 -7.82 16.78 0.64
N LYS A 127 -7.88 16.22 -0.58
CA LYS A 127 -8.92 15.27 -0.97
C LYS A 127 -8.75 13.94 -0.26
N LEU A 128 -7.50 13.48 -0.16
CA LEU A 128 -7.16 12.25 0.55
C LEU A 128 -7.49 12.35 2.04
N LEU A 129 -7.20 13.48 2.71
CA LEU A 129 -7.54 13.70 4.11
C LEU A 129 -9.03 13.43 4.37
N LYS A 130 -9.92 13.96 3.52
CA LYS A 130 -11.37 13.73 3.66
C LYS A 130 -11.73 12.25 3.61
N ALA A 131 -11.11 11.49 2.70
CA ALA A 131 -11.34 10.05 2.56
C ALA A 131 -10.76 9.25 3.74
N VAL A 132 -9.59 9.63 4.25
CA VAL A 132 -8.94 8.97 5.39
C VAL A 132 -9.69 9.23 6.69
N GLU A 133 -10.04 10.49 6.96
CA GLU A 133 -10.63 10.95 8.21
C GLU A 133 -12.12 10.62 8.30
N ASN A 134 -12.90 10.99 7.28
CA ASN A 134 -14.36 10.85 7.33
C ASN A 134 -14.86 9.56 6.72
N LYS A 135 -13.97 8.73 6.14
CA LYS A 135 -14.33 7.50 5.43
C LYS A 135 -15.41 7.73 4.36
N ARG A 136 -15.31 8.89 3.68
CA ARG A 136 -16.18 9.28 2.57
C ARG A 136 -15.43 10.16 1.58
N PHE A 137 -15.85 10.13 0.32
CA PHE A 137 -15.29 10.97 -0.73
C PHE A 137 -16.36 11.32 -1.76
N ARG A 138 -16.01 12.15 -2.74
CA ARG A 138 -16.85 12.43 -3.93
C ARG A 138 -16.06 12.11 -5.18
N ARG A 139 -16.73 11.61 -6.22
CA ARG A 139 -16.12 11.46 -7.54
C ARG A 139 -15.73 12.84 -8.08
N VAL A 140 -14.72 12.89 -8.95
CA VAL A 140 -14.36 14.12 -9.66
C VAL A 140 -15.58 14.60 -10.48
N GLY A 141 -15.95 15.87 -10.32
CA GLY A 141 -17.14 16.46 -10.95
C GLY A 141 -18.48 16.03 -10.32
N GLY A 142 -18.47 15.17 -9.30
CA GLY A 142 -19.67 14.68 -8.61
C GLY A 142 -20.00 15.47 -7.35
N LEU A 143 -21.29 15.49 -6.99
CA LEU A 143 -21.79 16.10 -5.75
C LEU A 143 -22.16 15.05 -4.69
N GLU A 144 -22.37 13.81 -5.09
CA GLU A 144 -22.74 12.70 -4.21
C GLU A 144 -21.57 12.29 -3.30
N GLU A 145 -21.82 12.18 -2.00
CA GLU A 145 -20.88 11.62 -1.04
C GLU A 145 -21.01 10.11 -0.96
N ILE A 146 -19.88 9.42 -1.15
CA ILE A 146 -19.78 7.97 -1.13
C ILE A 146 -19.06 7.57 0.16
N ASN A 147 -19.75 6.80 1.00
CA ASN A 147 -19.17 6.23 2.22
C ASN A 147 -18.38 4.95 1.89
N ILE A 148 -17.25 4.77 2.58
CA ILE A 148 -16.38 3.60 2.43
C ILE A 148 -16.05 2.99 3.79
N SER A 149 -15.90 1.68 3.81
CA SER A 149 -15.40 0.92 4.96
C SER A 149 -14.19 0.14 4.51
N THR A 150 -13.04 0.84 4.44
CA THR A 150 -11.78 0.27 3.99
C THR A 150 -10.66 0.49 5.00
N ARG A 151 -9.83 -0.53 5.14
CA ARG A 151 -8.52 -0.38 5.78
C ARG A 151 -7.62 0.44 4.86
N ILE A 152 -6.89 1.38 5.42
CA ILE A 152 -5.93 2.21 4.67
C ILE A 152 -4.53 1.87 5.17
N ILE A 153 -3.65 1.52 4.23
CA ILE A 153 -2.23 1.34 4.47
C ILE A 153 -1.50 2.29 3.53
N ALA A 154 -0.64 3.15 4.05
CA ALA A 154 0.18 4.05 3.25
C ALA A 154 1.65 3.63 3.34
N ALA A 155 2.41 3.89 2.29
CA ALA A 155 3.85 3.67 2.27
C ALA A 155 4.60 4.87 1.67
N THR A 156 5.83 5.07 2.12
CA THR A 156 6.69 6.16 1.66
C THR A 156 8.16 5.88 1.96
N ASN A 157 9.05 6.38 1.11
CA ASN A 157 10.48 6.51 1.39
C ASN A 157 10.87 7.92 1.91
N VAL A 158 9.98 8.90 1.79
CA VAL A 158 10.18 10.27 2.28
C VAL A 158 9.94 10.31 3.79
N ASP A 159 10.80 11.03 4.51
CA ASP A 159 10.52 11.44 5.88
C ASP A 159 9.36 12.44 5.90
N LEU A 160 8.16 11.95 6.23
CA LEU A 160 6.97 12.80 6.26
C LEU A 160 7.02 13.86 7.37
N TYR A 161 7.73 13.60 8.47
CA TYR A 161 7.84 14.56 9.56
C TYR A 161 8.66 15.78 9.10
N GLU A 162 9.79 15.55 8.44
CA GLU A 162 10.55 16.63 7.81
C GLU A 162 9.77 17.29 6.66
N ALA A 163 9.04 16.52 5.85
CA ALA A 163 8.19 17.06 4.79
C ALA A 163 7.10 18.00 5.32
N VAL A 164 6.54 17.72 6.50
CA VAL A 164 5.61 18.62 7.21
C VAL A 164 6.30 19.92 7.60
N LYS A 165 7.49 19.85 8.22
CA LYS A 165 8.23 21.05 8.65
C LYS A 165 8.53 22.01 7.49
N VAL A 166 8.83 21.48 6.31
CA VAL A 166 9.12 22.28 5.11
C VAL A 166 7.88 22.59 4.26
N GLY A 167 6.67 22.29 4.73
CA GLY A 167 5.41 22.62 4.05
C GLY A 167 5.10 21.80 2.80
N LYS A 168 5.79 20.66 2.59
CA LYS A 168 5.56 19.75 1.45
C LYS A 168 4.48 18.70 1.74
N PHE A 169 4.21 18.42 3.01
CA PHE A 169 3.17 17.49 3.43
C PHE A 169 2.29 18.12 4.50
N ARG A 170 0.98 17.88 4.45
CA ARG A 170 0.08 18.45 5.45
C ARG A 170 0.19 17.72 6.77
N GLU A 171 0.27 18.51 7.84
CA GLU A 171 0.35 18.03 9.22
C GLU A 171 -0.87 17.18 9.62
N ASP A 172 -2.08 17.63 9.28
CA ASP A 172 -3.33 16.94 9.58
C ASP A 172 -3.40 15.53 8.96
N LEU A 173 -3.03 15.41 7.69
CA LEU A 173 -2.94 14.14 6.99
C LEU A 173 -1.85 13.25 7.57
N TYR A 174 -0.69 13.81 7.93
CA TYR A 174 0.40 13.04 8.55
C TYR A 174 -0.09 12.33 9.82
N TYR A 175 -0.75 13.04 10.74
CA TYR A 175 -1.24 12.43 11.97
C TYR A 175 -2.37 11.40 11.73
N ARG A 176 -3.19 11.59 10.69
CA ARG A 176 -4.23 10.61 10.31
C ARG A 176 -3.68 9.35 9.66
N LEU A 177 -2.55 9.44 8.96
CA LEU A 177 -1.86 8.28 8.37
C LEU A 177 -0.97 7.57 9.40
N ASN A 178 -0.30 8.33 10.27
CA ASN A 178 0.70 7.82 11.20
C ASN A 178 0.10 7.37 12.54
N VAL A 179 -1.00 6.62 12.51
CA VAL A 179 -1.62 6.05 13.72
C VAL A 179 -0.83 4.83 14.22
N CYS A 180 -0.35 4.00 13.29
CA CYS A 180 0.60 2.93 13.55
C CYS A 180 1.70 2.97 12.49
N GLN A 181 2.95 2.91 12.92
CA GLN A 181 4.10 2.95 12.02
C GLN A 181 4.85 1.63 12.00
N ILE A 182 5.20 1.16 10.80
CA ILE A 182 6.18 0.09 10.60
C ILE A 182 7.34 0.67 9.79
N PHE A 183 8.55 0.57 10.32
CA PHE A 183 9.77 0.84 9.57
C PHE A 183 10.31 -0.46 8.98
N VAL A 184 10.54 -0.47 7.67
CA VAL A 184 11.11 -1.57 6.92
C VAL A 184 12.60 -1.25 6.68
N PRO A 185 13.51 -1.97 7.36
CA PRO A 185 14.93 -1.63 7.34
C PRO A 185 15.52 -1.85 5.94
N PRO A 186 16.51 -1.06 5.49
CA PRO A 186 17.22 -1.33 4.25
C PRO A 186 18.02 -2.63 4.33
N LEU A 187 18.33 -3.25 3.18
CA LEU A 187 18.98 -4.57 3.15
C LEU A 187 20.33 -4.60 3.90
N ARG A 188 21.10 -3.50 3.85
CA ARG A 188 22.36 -3.34 4.58
C ARG A 188 22.24 -3.49 6.11
N GLU A 189 21.05 -3.29 6.66
CA GLU A 189 20.77 -3.45 8.09
C GLU A 189 20.19 -4.84 8.43
N ARG A 190 20.06 -5.74 7.44
CA ARG A 190 19.43 -7.06 7.59
C ARG A 190 20.43 -8.23 7.65
N GLY A 191 21.72 -7.95 7.82
CA GLY A 191 22.76 -8.98 7.97
C GLY A 191 22.76 -10.01 6.83
N GLU A 192 22.62 -11.29 7.16
CA GLU A 192 22.66 -12.42 6.21
C GLU A 192 21.43 -12.53 5.30
N ASP A 193 20.41 -11.70 5.47
CA ASP A 193 19.23 -11.71 4.58
C ASP A 193 19.60 -11.45 3.12
N ALA A 194 20.73 -10.77 2.84
CA ALA A 194 21.23 -10.59 1.48
C ALA A 194 21.57 -11.93 0.80
N VAL A 195 22.19 -12.86 1.53
CA VAL A 195 22.54 -14.20 1.05
C VAL A 195 21.25 -15.01 0.82
N ILE A 196 20.34 -15.02 1.79
CA ILE A 196 19.05 -15.73 1.70
C ILE A 196 18.23 -15.25 0.49
N LEU A 197 18.18 -13.92 0.27
CA LEU A 197 17.49 -13.35 -0.88
C LEU A 197 18.16 -13.74 -2.20
N ALA A 198 19.49 -13.74 -2.24
CA ALA A 198 20.22 -14.11 -3.44
C ALA A 198 20.00 -15.60 -3.81
N GLU A 199 20.05 -16.50 -2.83
CA GLU A 199 19.68 -17.92 -3.03
C GLU A 199 18.24 -18.06 -3.55
N HIS A 200 17.31 -17.31 -2.94
CA HIS A 200 15.92 -17.32 -3.38
C HIS A 200 15.75 -16.88 -4.84
N PHE A 201 16.43 -15.80 -5.25
CA PHE A 201 16.34 -15.31 -6.62
C PHE A 201 17.03 -16.25 -7.62
N ILE A 202 18.14 -16.90 -7.24
CA ILE A 202 18.76 -17.95 -8.06
C ILE A 202 17.76 -19.07 -8.33
N ASP A 203 17.12 -19.59 -7.28
CA ASP A 203 16.11 -20.64 -7.40
C ASP A 203 14.91 -20.20 -8.26
N HIS A 204 14.44 -18.96 -8.05
CA HIS A 204 13.34 -18.40 -8.82
C HIS A 204 13.67 -18.32 -10.31
N PHE A 205 14.80 -17.72 -10.68
CA PHE A 205 15.20 -17.55 -12.07
C PHE A 205 15.62 -18.86 -12.74
N ASN A 206 16.17 -19.82 -11.99
CA ASN A 206 16.40 -21.17 -12.50
C ASN A 206 15.09 -21.81 -12.96
N ARG A 207 14.01 -21.72 -12.17
CA ARG A 207 12.69 -22.24 -12.55
C ARG A 207 12.10 -21.47 -13.73
N GLN A 208 12.17 -20.15 -13.71
CA GLN A 208 11.58 -19.30 -14.74
C GLN A 208 12.23 -19.49 -16.11
N TYR A 209 13.57 -19.60 -16.14
CA TYR A 209 14.34 -19.67 -17.39
C TYR A 209 14.85 -21.08 -17.71
N ASN A 210 14.40 -22.09 -16.97
CA ASN A 210 14.84 -23.48 -17.08
C ASN A 210 16.38 -23.60 -17.08
N ARG A 211 17.01 -22.95 -16.10
CA ARG A 211 18.47 -22.97 -15.85
C ARG A 211 18.81 -23.74 -14.58
N ASN A 212 20.09 -24.00 -14.37
CA ASN A 212 20.62 -24.71 -13.20
C ASN A 212 21.87 -24.01 -12.66
N VAL A 213 21.76 -22.72 -12.40
CA VAL A 213 22.78 -21.91 -11.73
C VAL A 213 22.89 -22.39 -10.29
N LYS A 214 24.11 -22.64 -9.81
CA LYS A 214 24.37 -23.12 -8.44
C LYS A 214 25.37 -22.20 -7.74
N GLY A 215 25.19 -22.01 -6.43
CA GLY A 215 26.10 -21.30 -5.54
C GLY A 215 25.88 -19.79 -5.45
N LEU A 216 26.54 -19.18 -4.47
CA LEU A 216 26.76 -17.74 -4.28
C LEU A 216 28.27 -17.45 -4.21
#